data_AF-A0AAU3I9P7-F1
#
_entry.id   AF-A0AAU3I9P7-F1
#
_cell.length_a   1.000
_cell.length_b   1.000
_cell.length_c   1.000
_cell.angle_alpha   90.00
_cell.angle_beta   90.00
_cell.angle_gamma   90.00
#
_symmetry.space_group_name_H-M   'P 1'
#
loop_
_entity.id
_entity.type
_entity.pdbx_description
1 polymer ?
#
loop_
_entity_poly.entity_id
_entity_poly.type
_entity_poly.pdbx_seq_one_letter_code
_entity_poly.pdbx_strand_id
1 'polypeptide(L)'
;MTAPLLTTPGKLRLPPATVARARALAAQAGRAVVELARSHTTVSVERATLRLAGLDGADAEGIPWVNRLVDTVADAVGLEHGVCLPVWDALRTGRYRDLTELAGHAAARSVPFRVPEGADADAAARAARRAVARGIAAIDARRAERERLVGELGDPPAPWIYLIVATGDIYEDIRQARAAARGGADVIAVIRSTGQSLLDYVPEGATREGFAGTYATRENFRLMRAALDEVSAELGRYVRLTNYASGLCMPEIAALAGLERLDMMLNDCMYGILFRDINPVRTFVDQRFSRRLHARAGIVINTGEDNYLTTADAVDAAHTVTASQLLNEYFAKEAGIADGQLGLGHAFEIDPGLPESFRLELAHALLARELFPAAPLKWMPPTKHMTGDIFRGYLLNGFFNLAGALTGQNILLVGMMTEAVVTPFLSDRDLALRNVRYVLGAAGSLAEDFRPVPDGFIVRRAHQVLDESVALLERICDKGLLDAIGNGTFGGMRRPADKGRGADGVVARAPGYRNPAADILEGR
;
A
#
# COMPACT_ATOMS: atom_id res chain seq x y z
N MET A 1 -18.48 -26.59 6.59
CA MET A 1 -17.95 -27.68 5.74
C MET A 1 -18.09 -27.25 4.30
N THR A 2 -17.05 -26.63 3.74
CA THR A 2 -17.00 -26.18 2.34
C THR A 2 -16.50 -27.34 1.48
N ALA A 3 -17.24 -27.66 0.41
CA ALA A 3 -16.87 -28.69 -0.54
C ALA A 3 -15.50 -28.38 -1.18
N PRO A 4 -14.69 -29.39 -1.53
CA PRO A 4 -13.45 -29.15 -2.25
C PRO A 4 -13.80 -28.62 -3.64
N LEU A 5 -13.38 -27.39 -3.94
CA LEU A 5 -13.33 -26.90 -5.31
C LEU A 5 -12.43 -27.88 -6.08
N LEU A 6 -13.02 -28.69 -6.98
CA LEU A 6 -12.31 -29.38 -8.02
C LEU A 6 -11.64 -28.30 -8.88
N THR A 7 -10.39 -27.97 -8.57
CA THR A 7 -9.63 -26.94 -9.28
C THR A 7 -9.31 -27.47 -10.67
N THR A 8 -9.97 -26.93 -11.68
CA THR A 8 -9.52 -27.05 -13.07
C THR A 8 -8.04 -26.68 -13.13
N PRO A 9 -7.17 -27.49 -13.76
CA PRO A 9 -5.75 -27.15 -13.86
C PRO A 9 -5.58 -25.76 -14.47
N GLY A 10 -4.72 -24.93 -13.87
CA GLY A 10 -4.41 -23.60 -14.39
C GLY A 10 -3.85 -23.66 -15.82
N LYS A 11 -3.92 -22.54 -16.55
CA LYS A 11 -3.52 -22.47 -17.96
C LYS A 11 -2.04 -22.80 -18.17
N LEU A 12 -1.19 -22.57 -17.18
CA LEU A 12 0.25 -22.84 -17.21
C LEU A 12 0.63 -24.18 -16.61
N ARG A 13 -0.28 -24.82 -15.84
CA ARG A 13 -0.03 -26.06 -15.12
C ARG A 13 1.24 -25.97 -14.27
N LEU A 14 1.35 -24.89 -13.48
CA LEU A 14 2.52 -24.66 -12.62
C LEU A 14 2.71 -25.87 -11.68
N PRO A 15 3.95 -26.39 -11.49
CA PRO A 15 4.18 -27.53 -10.63
C PRO A 15 3.82 -27.19 -9.17
N PRO A 16 2.85 -27.87 -8.54
CA PRO A 16 2.41 -27.50 -7.18
C PRO A 16 3.54 -27.53 -6.15
N ALA A 17 4.50 -28.45 -6.32
CA ALA A 17 5.69 -28.54 -5.46
C ALA A 17 6.59 -27.30 -5.56
N THR A 18 6.80 -26.76 -6.77
CA THR A 18 7.61 -25.54 -6.98
C THR A 18 6.91 -24.32 -6.37
N VAL A 19 5.59 -24.20 -6.57
CA VAL A 19 4.80 -23.11 -5.97
C VAL A 19 4.85 -23.16 -4.44
N ALA A 20 4.69 -24.36 -3.85
CA ALA A 20 4.78 -24.55 -2.41
C ALA A 20 6.19 -24.22 -1.87
N ARG A 21 7.24 -24.64 -2.58
CA ARG A 21 8.64 -24.31 -2.24
C ARG A 21 8.87 -22.80 -2.27
N ALA A 22 8.42 -22.11 -3.31
CA ALA A 22 8.59 -20.66 -3.44
C ALA A 22 7.95 -19.90 -2.26
N ARG A 23 6.72 -20.26 -1.87
CA ARG A 23 6.06 -19.69 -0.68
C ARG A 23 6.76 -20.03 0.63
N ALA A 24 7.23 -21.27 0.79
CA ALA A 24 7.95 -21.70 1.99
C ALA A 24 9.26 -20.90 2.16
N LEU A 25 9.99 -20.66 1.06
CA LEU A 25 11.20 -19.85 1.07
C LEU A 25 10.91 -18.37 1.38
N ALA A 26 9.85 -17.79 0.80
CA ALA A 26 9.44 -16.43 1.14
C ALA A 26 9.10 -16.30 2.64
N ALA A 27 8.40 -17.28 3.20
CA ALA A 27 8.09 -17.33 4.63
C ALA A 27 9.34 -17.51 5.50
N GLN A 28 10.30 -18.33 5.07
CA GLN A 28 11.57 -18.49 5.76
C GLN A 28 12.38 -17.18 5.75
N ALA A 29 12.51 -16.54 4.58
CA ALA A 29 13.23 -15.28 4.41
C ALA A 29 12.64 -14.14 5.28
N GLY A 30 11.32 -14.05 5.36
CA GLY A 30 10.66 -12.98 6.10
C GLY A 30 10.56 -13.22 7.62
N ARG A 31 10.76 -14.44 8.13
CA ARG A 31 10.53 -14.78 9.55
C ARG A 31 11.36 -13.94 10.52
N ALA A 32 12.68 -13.84 10.29
CA ALA A 32 13.56 -13.08 11.16
C ALA A 32 13.20 -11.58 11.18
N VAL A 33 12.76 -11.05 10.04
CA VAL A 33 12.31 -9.65 9.92
C VAL A 33 11.01 -9.40 10.67
N VAL A 34 10.08 -10.36 10.69
CA VAL A 34 8.86 -10.27 11.50
C VAL A 34 9.19 -10.23 12.99
N GLU A 35 10.11 -11.08 13.47
CA GLU A 35 10.52 -11.08 14.88
C GLU A 35 11.23 -9.78 15.28
N LEU A 36 12.05 -9.23 14.37
CA LEU A 36 12.62 -7.89 14.54
C LEU A 36 11.52 -6.82 14.65
N ALA A 37 10.55 -6.83 13.73
CA ALA A 37 9.46 -5.86 13.73
C ALA A 37 8.55 -5.94 14.98
N ARG A 38 8.42 -7.13 15.59
CA ARG A 38 7.67 -7.33 16.84
C ARG A 38 8.38 -6.79 18.07
N SER A 39 9.71 -6.74 18.05
CA SER A 39 10.54 -6.29 19.19
C SER A 39 10.89 -4.79 19.15
N HIS A 40 10.53 -4.08 18.08
CA HIS A 40 10.86 -2.67 17.87
C HIS A 40 9.62 -1.79 17.74
N THR A 41 9.74 -0.51 18.03
CA THR A 41 8.76 0.52 17.68
C THR A 41 9.43 1.64 16.89
N THR A 42 8.62 2.54 16.34
CA THR A 42 9.08 3.71 15.59
C THR A 42 8.30 4.94 16.00
N VAL A 43 8.87 6.11 15.77
CA VAL A 43 8.18 7.39 15.98
C VAL A 43 6.83 7.43 15.24
N SER A 44 6.73 6.87 14.03
CA SER A 44 5.46 6.87 13.29
C SER A 44 4.42 5.90 13.87
N VAL A 45 4.81 4.75 14.42
CA VAL A 45 3.89 3.86 15.15
C VAL A 45 3.32 4.57 16.38
N GLU A 46 4.16 5.30 17.13
CA GLU A 46 3.72 6.08 18.29
C GLU A 46 2.79 7.23 17.88
N ARG A 47 3.13 8.00 16.82
CA ARG A 47 2.26 9.06 16.27
C ARG A 47 0.93 8.51 15.77
N ALA A 48 0.92 7.38 15.07
CA ALA A 48 -0.30 6.73 14.59
C ALA A 48 -1.21 6.32 15.76
N THR A 49 -0.61 5.87 16.87
CA THR A 49 -1.35 5.50 18.08
C THR A 49 -2.03 6.71 18.71
N LEU A 50 -1.38 7.88 18.74
CA LEU A 50 -1.99 9.12 19.19
C LEU A 50 -3.07 9.63 18.23
N ARG A 51 -2.91 9.47 16.91
CA ARG A 51 -3.98 9.76 15.93
C ARG A 51 -5.22 8.90 16.17
N LEU A 52 -5.04 7.60 16.44
CA LEU A 52 -6.15 6.70 16.82
C LEU A 52 -6.80 7.08 18.16
N ALA A 53 -6.05 7.70 19.06
CA ALA A 53 -6.59 8.24 20.31
C ALA A 53 -7.35 9.58 20.13
N GLY A 54 -7.28 10.19 18.95
CA GLY A 54 -7.99 11.41 18.58
C GLY A 54 -7.16 12.69 18.61
N LEU A 55 -5.82 12.61 18.71
CA LEU A 55 -4.97 13.79 18.57
C LEU A 55 -4.83 14.15 17.09
N ASP A 56 -5.24 15.37 16.74
CA ASP A 56 -5.28 15.88 15.37
C ASP A 56 -4.96 17.38 15.33
N GLY A 57 -4.67 17.90 14.14
CA GLY A 57 -4.33 19.30 13.91
C GLY A 57 -2.85 19.62 14.14
N ALA A 58 -2.52 20.90 14.01
CA ALA A 58 -1.15 21.41 14.05
C ALA A 58 -1.04 22.68 14.91
N ASP A 59 0.19 23.04 15.26
CA ASP A 59 0.52 24.32 15.89
C ASP A 59 0.50 25.49 14.90
N ALA A 60 0.85 26.68 15.38
CA ALA A 60 0.86 27.91 14.58
C ALA A 60 1.89 27.88 13.45
N GLU A 61 2.94 27.05 13.57
CA GLU A 61 3.96 26.84 12.54
C GLU A 61 3.59 25.72 11.55
N GLY A 62 2.43 25.08 11.73
CA GLY A 62 1.95 24.00 10.87
C GLY A 62 2.57 22.63 11.19
N ILE A 63 3.22 22.47 12.35
CA ILE A 63 3.77 21.19 12.79
C ILE A 63 2.65 20.39 13.48
N PRO A 64 2.37 19.14 13.07
CA PRO A 64 1.29 18.37 13.66
C PRO A 64 1.47 18.13 15.15
N TRP A 65 0.39 18.19 15.93
CA TRP A 65 0.43 18.01 17.38
C TRP A 65 0.95 16.63 17.79
N VAL A 66 0.70 15.60 16.98
CA VAL A 66 1.25 14.26 17.20
C VAL A 66 2.76 14.24 17.12
N ASN A 67 3.38 15.01 16.21
CA ASN A 67 4.84 15.13 16.12
C ASN A 67 5.38 15.81 17.38
N ARG A 68 4.85 16.99 17.73
CA ARG A 68 5.26 17.74 18.93
C ARG A 68 5.20 16.91 20.20
N LEU A 69 4.10 16.18 20.39
CA LEU A 69 3.90 15.39 21.60
C LEU A 69 4.85 14.18 21.64
N VAL A 70 5.01 13.44 20.53
CA VAL A 70 5.94 12.30 20.48
C VAL A 70 7.37 12.74 20.71
N ASP A 71 7.81 13.80 20.03
CA ASP A 71 9.17 14.31 20.15
C ASP A 71 9.46 14.75 21.59
N THR A 72 8.52 15.46 22.22
CA THR A 72 8.69 15.94 23.60
C THR A 72 8.75 14.78 24.61
N VAL A 73 7.91 13.75 24.42
CA VAL A 73 7.91 12.58 25.31
C VAL A 73 9.18 11.75 25.11
N ALA A 74 9.59 11.53 23.86
CA ALA A 74 10.82 10.81 23.54
C ALA A 74 12.05 11.52 24.10
N ASP A 75 12.13 12.85 23.98
CA ASP A 75 13.19 13.68 24.60
C ASP A 75 13.24 13.53 26.12
N ALA A 76 12.08 13.41 26.77
CA ALA A 76 11.97 13.41 28.22
C ALA A 76 12.26 12.04 28.86
N VAL A 77 11.81 10.94 28.22
CA VAL A 77 11.83 9.61 28.85
C VAL A 77 12.31 8.48 27.94
N GLY A 78 12.66 8.74 26.69
CA GLY A 78 13.08 7.73 25.72
C GLY A 78 11.90 7.08 24.97
N LEU A 79 12.09 6.85 23.67
CA LEU A 79 11.09 6.25 22.79
C LEU A 79 10.89 4.75 23.06
N GLU A 80 11.91 4.07 23.62
CA GLU A 80 11.91 2.64 23.94
C GLU A 80 10.82 2.26 24.94
N HIS A 81 10.35 3.22 25.74
CA HIS A 81 9.24 3.05 26.68
C HIS A 81 7.86 3.31 26.06
N GLY A 82 7.81 3.82 24.83
CA GLY A 82 6.59 4.21 24.12
C GLY A 82 5.95 5.48 24.70
N VAL A 83 5.11 6.14 23.91
CA VAL A 83 4.54 7.43 24.33
C VAL A 83 3.24 7.28 25.13
N CYS A 84 2.59 6.11 25.05
CA CYS A 84 1.26 5.90 25.62
C CYS A 84 1.24 5.96 27.16
N LEU A 85 2.20 5.36 27.85
CA LEU A 85 2.18 5.40 29.31
C LEU A 85 2.47 6.83 29.84
N PRO A 86 3.54 7.52 29.40
CA PRO A 86 3.83 8.88 29.85
C PRO A 86 2.72 9.88 29.54
N VAL A 87 2.14 9.82 28.34
CA VAL A 87 1.06 10.73 27.93
C VAL A 87 -0.17 10.58 28.81
N TRP A 88 -0.63 9.34 29.04
CA TRP A 88 -1.84 9.13 29.83
C TRP A 88 -1.61 9.24 31.33
N ASP A 89 -0.39 9.05 31.82
CA ASP A 89 -0.03 9.42 33.19
C ASP A 89 -0.17 10.93 33.40
N ALA A 90 0.38 11.74 32.50
CA ALA A 90 0.28 13.19 32.55
C ALA A 90 -1.18 13.69 32.45
N LEU A 91 -2.00 13.11 31.56
CA LEU A 91 -3.43 13.45 31.48
C LEU A 91 -4.18 13.12 32.77
N ARG A 92 -3.82 12.01 33.44
CA ARG A 92 -4.51 11.55 34.65
C ARG A 92 -4.30 12.44 35.86
N THR A 93 -3.34 13.35 35.84
CA THR A 93 -3.18 14.35 36.91
C THR A 93 -4.30 15.38 36.93
N GLY A 94 -5.15 15.43 35.89
CA GLY A 94 -6.26 16.38 35.76
C GLY A 94 -5.85 17.82 35.45
N ARG A 95 -4.56 18.06 35.12
CA ARG A 95 -4.04 19.39 34.78
C ARG A 95 -4.32 19.80 33.34
N TYR A 96 -4.63 18.83 32.47
CA TYR A 96 -4.89 19.00 31.05
C TYR A 96 -6.21 18.31 30.72
N ARG A 97 -7.07 18.98 29.96
CA ARG A 97 -8.42 18.52 29.60
C ARG A 97 -8.37 17.38 28.59
N ASP A 98 -7.48 17.48 27.60
CA ASP A 98 -7.36 16.54 26.49
C ASP A 98 -5.94 16.47 25.93
N LEU A 99 -5.76 15.62 24.91
CA LEU A 99 -4.47 15.41 24.23
C LEU A 99 -3.96 16.67 23.53
N THR A 100 -4.85 17.51 22.99
CA THR A 100 -4.47 18.71 22.25
C THR A 100 -3.93 19.77 23.20
N GLU A 101 -4.60 20.00 24.32
CA GLU A 101 -4.11 20.90 25.38
C GLU A 101 -2.78 20.39 25.95
N LEU A 102 -2.66 19.09 26.22
CA LEU A 102 -1.40 18.48 26.64
C LEU A 102 -0.29 18.70 25.60
N ALA A 103 -0.57 18.50 24.30
CA ALA A 103 0.41 18.70 23.23
C ALA A 103 0.87 20.16 23.14
N GLY A 104 -0.03 21.12 23.32
CA GLY A 104 0.32 22.55 23.41
C GLY A 104 1.26 22.86 24.58
N HIS A 105 0.98 22.31 25.76
CA HIS A 105 1.87 22.47 26.92
C HIS A 105 3.21 21.72 26.77
N ALA A 106 3.19 20.56 26.10
CA ALA A 106 4.38 19.77 25.79
C ALA A 106 5.30 20.53 24.82
N ALA A 107 4.75 21.21 23.81
CA ALA A 107 5.52 22.05 22.89
C ALA A 107 6.27 23.18 23.61
N ALA A 108 5.71 23.71 24.71
CA ALA A 108 6.36 24.67 25.59
C ALA A 108 7.35 24.04 26.59
N ARG A 109 7.61 22.73 26.52
CA ARG A 109 8.43 21.92 27.44
C ARG A 109 8.06 22.10 28.91
N SER A 110 6.76 22.31 29.17
CA SER A 110 6.22 22.61 30.51
C SER A 110 5.59 21.40 31.20
N VAL A 111 5.59 20.23 30.55
CA VAL A 111 4.98 19.00 31.06
C VAL A 111 6.09 18.07 31.57
N PRO A 112 6.08 17.69 32.86
CA PRO A 112 7.01 16.70 33.38
C PRO A 112 6.54 15.28 33.03
N PHE A 113 6.99 14.77 31.88
CA PHE A 113 6.75 13.36 31.53
C PHE A 113 7.63 12.43 32.36
N ARG A 114 7.08 11.27 32.71
CA ARG A 114 7.79 10.17 33.38
C ARG A 114 7.32 8.82 32.81
N VAL A 115 8.10 7.77 33.03
CA VAL A 115 7.61 6.39 32.86
C VAL A 115 6.89 5.99 34.14
N PRO A 116 5.55 5.83 34.14
CA PRO A 116 4.84 5.39 35.33
C PRO A 116 5.12 3.91 35.63
N GLU A 117 5.03 3.52 36.89
CA GLU A 117 5.23 2.14 37.35
C GLU A 117 4.03 1.62 38.15
N GLY A 118 3.93 0.30 38.30
CA GLY A 118 2.91 -0.36 39.12
C GLY A 118 1.47 0.08 38.79
N ALA A 119 0.72 0.50 39.81
CA ALA A 119 -0.68 0.87 39.68
C ALA A 119 -0.92 2.08 38.75
N ASP A 120 0.04 3.02 38.70
CA ASP A 120 -0.05 4.18 37.80
C ASP A 120 0.09 3.75 36.34
N ALA A 121 1.05 2.85 36.05
CA ALA A 121 1.25 2.30 34.72
C ALA A 121 -0.02 1.58 34.24
N ASP A 122 -0.61 0.75 35.10
CA ASP A 122 -1.85 0.03 34.78
C ASP A 122 -3.02 0.98 34.54
N ALA A 123 -3.12 2.05 35.32
CA ALA A 123 -4.18 3.03 35.17
C ALA A 123 -4.02 3.90 33.91
N ALA A 124 -2.79 4.29 33.58
CA ALA A 124 -2.43 4.96 32.33
C ALA A 124 -2.71 4.05 31.12
N ALA A 125 -2.28 2.78 31.16
CA ALA A 125 -2.53 1.79 30.12
C ALA A 125 -4.03 1.59 29.85
N ARG A 126 -4.84 1.46 30.91
CA ARG A 126 -6.31 1.35 30.77
C ARG A 126 -6.92 2.60 30.15
N ALA A 127 -6.45 3.79 30.51
CA ALA A 127 -6.94 5.05 29.93
C ALA A 127 -6.55 5.19 28.45
N ALA A 128 -5.30 4.85 28.11
CA ALA A 128 -4.80 4.83 26.74
C ALA A 128 -5.57 3.84 25.87
N ARG A 129 -5.77 2.61 26.36
CA ARG A 129 -6.55 1.59 25.66
C ARG A 129 -7.98 2.03 25.39
N ARG A 130 -8.65 2.67 26.35
CA ARG A 130 -10.01 3.22 26.13
C ARG A 130 -10.03 4.31 25.05
N ALA A 131 -9.02 5.16 24.99
CA ALA A 131 -8.96 6.22 23.98
C ALA A 131 -8.72 5.65 22.58
N VAL A 132 -7.71 4.80 22.43
CA VAL A 132 -7.37 4.16 21.15
C VAL A 132 -8.47 3.23 20.65
N ALA A 133 -9.14 2.50 21.54
CA ALA A 133 -10.27 1.64 21.18
C ALA A 133 -11.41 2.41 20.50
N ARG A 134 -11.60 3.71 20.79
CA ARG A 134 -12.59 4.54 20.07
C ARG A 134 -12.19 4.76 18.62
N GLY A 135 -10.90 5.02 18.34
CA GLY A 135 -10.41 5.14 16.97
C GLY A 135 -10.54 3.84 16.18
N ILE A 136 -10.21 2.70 16.81
CA ILE A 136 -10.41 1.38 16.19
C ILE A 136 -11.90 1.11 15.92
N ALA A 137 -12.78 1.40 16.87
CA ALA A 137 -14.22 1.26 16.68
C ALA A 137 -14.75 2.17 15.55
N ALA A 138 -14.18 3.37 15.38
CA ALA A 138 -14.51 4.24 14.26
C ALA A 138 -14.08 3.62 12.91
N ILE A 139 -12.89 3.01 12.83
CA ILE A 139 -12.45 2.25 11.65
C ILE A 139 -13.41 1.10 11.34
N ASP A 140 -13.85 0.37 12.37
CA ASP A 140 -14.82 -0.73 12.21
C ASP A 140 -16.16 -0.23 11.66
N ALA A 141 -16.64 0.90 12.17
CA ALA A 141 -17.84 1.54 11.68
C ALA A 141 -17.68 1.98 10.21
N ARG A 142 -16.54 2.57 9.84
CA ARG A 142 -16.24 2.95 8.45
C ARG A 142 -16.20 1.76 7.50
N ARG A 143 -15.63 0.64 7.94
CA ARG A 143 -15.65 -0.62 7.18
C ARG A 143 -17.07 -1.11 6.95
N ALA A 144 -17.88 -1.20 8.00
CA ALA A 144 -19.28 -1.62 7.89
C ALA A 144 -20.09 -0.66 6.99
N GLU A 145 -19.79 0.65 7.07
CA GLU A 145 -20.41 1.66 6.22
C GLU A 145 -20.06 1.45 4.73
N ARG A 146 -18.79 1.11 4.42
CA ARG A 146 -18.39 0.74 3.05
C ARG A 146 -19.11 -0.51 2.56
N GLU A 147 -19.11 -1.59 3.36
CA GLU A 147 -19.76 -2.86 2.99
C GLU A 147 -21.25 -2.66 2.71
N ARG A 148 -21.94 -1.85 3.52
CA ARG A 148 -23.33 -1.44 3.28
C ARG A 148 -23.50 -0.67 1.96
N LEU A 149 -22.68 0.36 1.72
CA LEU A 149 -22.77 1.15 0.50
C LEU A 149 -22.46 0.34 -0.77
N VAL A 150 -21.49 -0.57 -0.71
CA VAL A 150 -21.20 -1.49 -1.81
C VAL A 150 -22.40 -2.41 -2.09
N GLY A 151 -23.07 -2.90 -1.04
CA GLY A 151 -24.28 -3.71 -1.19
C GLY A 151 -25.49 -2.94 -1.75
N GLU A 152 -25.66 -1.68 -1.36
CA GLU A 152 -26.79 -0.84 -1.79
C GLU A 152 -26.60 -0.24 -3.19
N LEU A 153 -25.40 0.30 -3.47
CA LEU A 153 -25.09 0.94 -4.75
C LEU A 153 -24.64 -0.08 -5.79
N GLY A 154 -24.14 -1.24 -5.39
CA GLY A 154 -23.60 -2.26 -6.30
C GLY A 154 -22.09 -2.19 -6.45
N ASP A 155 -21.49 -3.36 -6.61
CA ASP A 155 -20.06 -3.54 -6.86
C ASP A 155 -19.81 -3.79 -8.36
N PRO A 156 -19.07 -2.92 -9.07
CA PRO A 156 -18.71 -3.17 -10.46
C PRO A 156 -17.97 -4.52 -10.62
N PRO A 157 -18.24 -5.29 -11.69
CA PRO A 157 -17.53 -6.52 -11.94
C PRO A 157 -16.05 -6.24 -12.27
N ALA A 158 -15.17 -7.19 -11.98
CA ALA A 158 -13.78 -7.12 -12.40
C ALA A 158 -13.63 -7.24 -13.93
N PRO A 159 -12.61 -6.60 -14.55
CA PRO A 159 -11.62 -5.76 -13.90
C PRO A 159 -12.18 -4.39 -13.47
N TRP A 160 -11.81 -3.94 -12.28
CA TRP A 160 -12.05 -2.57 -11.83
C TRP A 160 -11.12 -1.62 -12.58
N ILE A 161 -11.71 -0.60 -13.21
CA ILE A 161 -10.98 0.39 -13.99
C ILE A 161 -10.42 1.46 -13.06
N TYR A 162 -9.09 1.44 -12.89
CA TYR A 162 -8.36 2.31 -11.98
C TYR A 162 -7.77 3.51 -12.72
N LEU A 163 -8.12 4.72 -12.30
CA LEU A 163 -7.69 5.97 -12.93
C LEU A 163 -7.10 6.96 -11.92
N ILE A 164 -6.10 7.72 -12.38
CA ILE A 164 -5.34 8.69 -11.58
C ILE A 164 -5.80 10.15 -11.79
N VAL A 165 -5.87 10.89 -10.70
CA VAL A 165 -5.95 12.37 -10.64
C VAL A 165 -4.79 12.92 -9.79
N ALA A 166 -4.26 14.10 -10.15
CA ALA A 166 -2.96 14.56 -9.64
C ALA A 166 -2.67 16.05 -9.90
N THR A 167 -3.59 16.97 -9.63
CA THR A 167 -3.37 18.40 -9.95
C THR A 167 -2.47 19.14 -8.96
N GLY A 168 -2.39 18.68 -7.71
CA GLY A 168 -1.79 19.44 -6.61
C GLY A 168 -2.82 20.22 -5.78
N ASP A 169 -4.04 20.43 -6.31
CA ASP A 169 -5.17 21.05 -5.62
C ASP A 169 -6.31 20.04 -5.47
N ILE A 170 -6.66 19.71 -4.22
CA ILE A 170 -7.70 18.73 -3.90
C ILE A 170 -9.06 19.06 -4.53
N TYR A 171 -9.40 20.35 -4.67
CA TYR A 171 -10.69 20.76 -5.22
C TYR A 171 -10.71 20.63 -6.75
N GLU A 172 -9.57 20.73 -7.40
CA GLU A 172 -9.44 20.43 -8.82
C GLU A 172 -9.45 18.92 -9.07
N ASP A 173 -8.74 18.16 -8.24
CA ASP A 173 -8.76 16.71 -8.27
C ASP A 173 -10.18 16.17 -8.10
N ILE A 174 -10.99 16.75 -7.20
CA ILE A 174 -12.40 16.35 -7.02
C ILE A 174 -13.21 16.49 -8.32
N ARG A 175 -12.99 17.60 -9.06
CA ARG A 175 -13.68 17.81 -10.35
C ARG A 175 -13.27 16.74 -11.37
N GLN A 176 -11.97 16.43 -11.44
CA GLN A 176 -11.46 15.41 -12.36
C GLN A 176 -11.88 13.99 -11.95
N ALA A 177 -11.91 13.69 -10.65
CA ALA A 177 -12.33 12.41 -10.10
C ALA A 177 -13.79 12.11 -10.43
N ARG A 178 -14.68 13.09 -10.26
CA ARG A 178 -16.09 12.97 -10.66
C ARG A 178 -16.25 12.77 -12.17
N ALA A 179 -15.49 13.51 -12.97
CA ALA A 179 -15.52 13.35 -14.43
C ALA A 179 -15.03 11.94 -14.85
N ALA A 180 -13.95 11.45 -14.25
CA ALA A 180 -13.43 10.10 -14.50
C ALA A 180 -14.40 9.00 -14.05
N ALA A 181 -15.03 9.16 -12.89
CA ALA A 181 -16.08 8.26 -12.43
C ALA A 181 -17.25 8.19 -13.42
N ARG A 182 -17.77 9.34 -13.89
CA ARG A 182 -18.81 9.36 -14.94
C ARG A 182 -18.33 8.76 -16.26
N GLY A 183 -17.04 8.85 -16.56
CA GLY A 183 -16.40 8.22 -17.72
C GLY A 183 -16.27 6.69 -17.64
N GLY A 184 -16.50 6.09 -16.46
CA GLY A 184 -16.46 4.65 -16.25
C GLY A 184 -15.30 4.15 -15.38
N ALA A 185 -14.56 5.02 -14.69
CA ALA A 185 -13.60 4.57 -13.67
C ALA A 185 -14.32 3.99 -12.45
N ASP A 186 -13.84 2.85 -11.93
CA ASP A 186 -14.33 2.19 -10.71
C ASP A 186 -13.46 2.51 -9.49
N VAL A 187 -12.19 2.87 -9.73
CA VAL A 187 -11.23 3.26 -8.70
C VAL A 187 -10.60 4.59 -9.10
N ILE A 188 -10.59 5.55 -8.18
CA ILE A 188 -9.89 6.81 -8.33
C ILE A 188 -8.72 6.84 -7.36
N ALA A 189 -7.53 7.12 -7.90
CA ALA A 189 -6.34 7.33 -7.11
C ALA A 189 -5.88 8.78 -7.19
N VAL A 190 -5.64 9.38 -6.03
CA VAL A 190 -5.03 10.71 -5.96
C VAL A 190 -3.53 10.53 -5.80
N ILE A 191 -2.73 10.97 -6.77
CA ILE A 191 -1.27 10.93 -6.67
C ILE A 191 -0.84 11.88 -5.57
N ARG A 192 -0.05 11.34 -4.64
CA ARG A 192 0.56 12.15 -3.60
C ARG A 192 1.63 13.08 -4.18
N SER A 193 1.77 14.27 -3.57
CA SER A 193 2.86 15.20 -3.87
C SER A 193 4.22 14.48 -3.88
N THR A 194 5.05 14.84 -4.86
CA THR A 194 6.34 14.18 -5.08
C THR A 194 7.22 14.26 -3.83
N GLY A 195 7.78 13.11 -3.44
CA GLY A 195 8.69 13.04 -2.29
C GLY A 195 8.00 13.06 -0.93
N GLN A 196 6.67 13.14 -0.85
CA GLN A 196 5.95 13.13 0.45
C GLN A 196 6.29 11.90 1.31
N SER A 197 6.65 10.76 0.72
CA SER A 197 7.12 9.58 1.47
C SER A 197 8.37 9.83 2.31
N LEU A 198 9.12 10.90 2.05
CA LEU A 198 10.32 11.33 2.78
C LEU A 198 10.02 12.36 3.88
N LEU A 199 8.79 12.86 3.99
CA LEU A 199 8.39 13.70 5.12
C LEU A 199 8.14 12.80 6.33
N ASP A 200 8.75 13.13 7.47
CA ASP A 200 8.49 12.46 8.75
C ASP A 200 7.35 13.13 9.55
N TYR A 201 6.41 13.73 8.83
CA TYR A 201 5.12 14.19 9.34
C TYR A 201 4.07 14.11 8.23
N VAL A 202 2.80 14.07 8.62
CA VAL A 202 1.67 14.19 7.70
C VAL A 202 1.15 15.62 7.76
N PRO A 203 1.14 16.38 6.63
CA PRO A 203 0.57 17.73 6.62
C PRO A 203 -0.91 17.72 7.01
N GLU A 204 -1.37 18.79 7.65
CA GLU A 204 -2.76 18.94 8.09
C GLU A 204 -3.55 19.87 7.16
N GLY A 205 -4.87 19.67 7.10
CA GLY A 205 -5.78 20.49 6.32
C GLY A 205 -5.83 20.19 4.81
N ALA A 206 -6.67 20.95 4.11
CA ALA A 206 -6.86 20.82 2.67
C ALA A 206 -5.70 21.46 1.91
N THR A 207 -5.25 20.85 0.82
CA THR A 207 -4.13 21.40 0.03
C THR A 207 -4.59 21.98 -1.31
N ARG A 208 -4.14 23.20 -1.58
CA ARG A 208 -4.37 23.93 -2.84
C ARG A 208 -3.17 23.90 -3.78
N GLU A 209 -2.02 23.47 -3.27
CA GLU A 209 -0.78 23.42 -4.01
C GLU A 209 -0.02 22.14 -3.64
N GLY A 210 0.59 21.51 -4.64
CA GLY A 210 1.38 20.29 -4.49
C GLY A 210 2.15 20.02 -5.77
N PHE A 211 3.40 19.60 -5.65
CA PHE A 211 4.26 19.41 -6.81
C PHE A 211 4.01 18.03 -7.45
N ALA A 212 3.48 18.05 -8.68
CA ALA A 212 3.13 16.86 -9.46
C ALA A 212 2.14 15.90 -8.77
N GLY A 213 1.38 16.40 -7.79
CA GLY A 213 0.42 15.61 -7.02
C GLY A 213 -0.05 16.36 -5.77
N THR A 214 -1.21 15.97 -5.28
CA THR A 214 -1.89 16.57 -4.12
C THR A 214 -1.42 15.88 -2.85
N TYR A 215 -1.15 16.60 -1.77
CA TYR A 215 -0.67 15.96 -0.54
C TYR A 215 -1.67 14.94 0.02
N ALA A 216 -1.17 13.83 0.54
CA ALA A 216 -1.94 12.93 1.38
C ALA A 216 -2.12 13.58 2.76
N THR A 217 -3.32 14.06 3.06
CA THR A 217 -3.73 14.60 4.36
C THR A 217 -5.07 14.01 4.76
N ARG A 218 -5.39 14.03 6.06
CA ARG A 218 -6.69 13.56 6.54
C ARG A 218 -7.84 14.32 5.88
N GLU A 219 -7.74 15.64 5.79
CA GLU A 219 -8.79 16.48 5.22
C GLU A 219 -8.97 16.22 3.72
N ASN A 220 -7.89 16.02 2.97
CA ASN A 220 -7.97 15.66 1.56
C ASN A 220 -8.66 14.30 1.35
N PHE A 221 -8.40 13.32 2.23
CA PHE A 221 -9.10 12.04 2.22
C PHE A 221 -10.60 12.23 2.44
N ARG A 222 -10.98 13.00 3.46
CA ARG A 222 -12.38 13.29 3.79
C ARG A 222 -13.12 13.98 2.62
N LEU A 223 -12.49 15.01 2.03
CA LEU A 223 -13.06 15.76 0.92
C LEU A 223 -13.25 14.89 -0.33
N MET A 224 -12.25 14.11 -0.71
CA MET A 224 -12.34 13.21 -1.86
C MET A 224 -13.35 12.09 -1.64
N ARG A 225 -13.36 11.45 -0.46
CA ARG A 225 -14.31 10.37 -0.14
C ARG A 225 -15.75 10.87 -0.20
N ALA A 226 -16.04 12.03 0.36
CA ALA A 226 -17.36 12.66 0.27
C ALA A 226 -17.74 12.93 -1.19
N ALA A 227 -16.82 13.47 -1.98
CA ALA A 227 -17.08 13.73 -3.39
C ALA A 227 -17.33 12.46 -4.22
N LEU A 228 -16.66 11.36 -3.88
CA LEU A 228 -16.85 10.06 -4.51
C LEU A 228 -18.12 9.37 -4.05
N ASP A 229 -18.55 9.55 -2.80
CA ASP A 229 -19.84 9.05 -2.32
C ASP A 229 -21.02 9.69 -3.05
N GLU A 230 -20.96 11.02 -3.28
CA GLU A 230 -21.97 11.74 -4.07
C GLU A 230 -22.08 11.18 -5.50
N VAL A 231 -20.96 11.02 -6.21
CA VAL A 231 -21.00 10.48 -7.58
C VAL A 231 -21.30 8.97 -7.62
N SER A 232 -20.97 8.23 -6.56
CA SER A 232 -21.36 6.81 -6.45
C SER A 232 -22.88 6.66 -6.36
N ALA A 233 -23.54 7.52 -5.57
CA ALA A 233 -24.99 7.59 -5.48
C ALA A 233 -25.64 8.02 -6.80
N GLU A 234 -25.04 9.01 -7.50
CA GLU A 234 -25.47 9.43 -8.85
C GLU A 234 -25.41 8.28 -9.85
N LEU A 235 -24.34 7.49 -9.84
CA LEU A 235 -24.07 6.44 -10.83
C LEU A 235 -24.73 5.10 -10.49
N GLY A 236 -25.21 4.90 -9.27
CA GLY A 236 -25.69 3.60 -8.80
C GLY A 236 -24.60 2.53 -8.88
N ARG A 237 -23.38 2.87 -8.46
CA ARG A 237 -22.24 1.93 -8.27
C ARG A 237 -21.20 2.55 -7.35
N TYR A 238 -20.55 1.74 -6.52
CA TYR A 238 -19.57 2.24 -5.56
C TYR A 238 -18.20 2.55 -6.21
N VAL A 239 -17.77 3.81 -6.16
CA VAL A 239 -16.43 4.24 -6.63
C VAL A 239 -15.44 4.21 -5.47
N ARG A 240 -14.35 3.47 -5.67
CA ARG A 240 -13.30 3.27 -4.67
C ARG A 240 -12.26 4.38 -4.70
N LEU A 241 -11.79 4.79 -3.52
CA LEU A 241 -10.73 5.77 -3.33
C LEU A 241 -9.41 5.08 -2.98
N THR A 242 -8.35 5.48 -3.67
CA THR A 242 -6.97 5.01 -3.45
C THR A 242 -6.03 6.15 -3.10
N ASN A 243 -5.11 5.88 -2.17
CA ASN A 243 -3.95 6.74 -1.93
C ASN A 243 -2.72 5.89 -1.56
N TYR A 244 -1.68 6.51 -1.01
CA TYR A 244 -0.36 5.90 -0.82
C TYR A 244 0.06 5.94 0.65
N ALA A 245 0.32 4.78 1.25
CA ALA A 245 0.81 4.68 2.63
C ALA A 245 2.34 4.72 2.70
N SER A 246 3.03 4.05 1.77
CA SER A 246 4.47 3.76 1.90
C SER A 246 5.34 5.01 2.09
N GLY A 247 6.20 5.06 3.12
CA GLY A 247 7.05 6.21 3.47
C GLY A 247 7.34 6.25 4.97
N LEU A 248 7.96 7.33 5.47
CA LEU A 248 8.26 7.49 6.90
C LEU A 248 7.00 7.56 7.78
N CYS A 249 5.89 8.03 7.24
CA CYS A 249 4.62 8.15 7.97
C CYS A 249 3.62 7.02 7.66
N MET A 250 4.09 5.83 7.26
CA MET A 250 3.22 4.75 6.78
C MET A 250 2.15 4.31 7.81
N PRO A 251 2.47 4.12 9.11
CA PRO A 251 1.48 3.91 10.17
C PRO A 251 0.42 5.00 10.28
N GLU A 252 0.83 6.28 10.25
CA GLU A 252 -0.07 7.42 10.43
C GLU A 252 -1.04 7.54 9.27
N ILE A 253 -0.54 7.47 8.04
CA ILE A 253 -1.37 7.52 6.83
C ILE A 253 -2.34 6.34 6.82
N ALA A 254 -1.92 5.15 7.26
CA ALA A 254 -2.82 3.99 7.35
C ALA A 254 -3.93 4.18 8.39
N ALA A 255 -3.63 4.79 9.53
CA ALA A 255 -4.64 5.12 10.54
C ALA A 255 -5.66 6.12 9.99
N LEU A 256 -5.18 7.21 9.37
CA LEU A 256 -6.03 8.22 8.74
C LEU A 256 -6.89 7.65 7.61
N ALA A 257 -6.30 6.79 6.76
CA ALA A 257 -7.02 6.11 5.68
C ALA A 257 -8.16 5.22 6.21
N GLY A 258 -7.95 4.53 7.33
CA GLY A 258 -9.00 3.76 7.99
C GLY A 258 -10.12 4.65 8.56
N LEU A 259 -9.75 5.76 9.22
CA LEU A 259 -10.70 6.70 9.83
C LEU A 259 -11.57 7.44 8.79
N GLU A 260 -10.99 7.72 7.61
CA GLU A 260 -11.66 8.42 6.50
C GLU A 260 -12.20 7.48 5.41
N ARG A 261 -12.23 6.16 5.67
CA ARG A 261 -12.80 5.14 4.76
C ARG A 261 -12.22 5.18 3.35
N LEU A 262 -10.89 5.08 3.24
CA LEU A 262 -10.28 4.72 1.96
C LEU A 262 -10.52 3.23 1.66
N ASP A 263 -10.38 2.87 0.39
CA ASP A 263 -10.73 1.54 -0.12
C ASP A 263 -9.49 0.75 -0.52
N MET A 264 -8.51 1.44 -1.11
CA MET A 264 -7.22 0.85 -1.44
C MET A 264 -6.06 1.75 -1.02
N MET A 265 -4.91 1.15 -0.73
CA MET A 265 -3.71 1.89 -0.33
C MET A 265 -2.44 1.26 -0.89
N LEU A 266 -1.55 2.05 -1.49
CA LEU A 266 -0.21 1.56 -1.86
C LEU A 266 0.62 1.31 -0.59
N ASN A 267 0.80 0.04 -0.27
CA ASN A 267 1.48 -0.44 0.92
C ASN A 267 2.35 -1.65 0.54
N ASP A 268 3.62 -1.36 0.24
CA ASP A 268 4.63 -2.33 -0.17
C ASP A 268 5.67 -2.50 0.94
N CYS A 269 6.16 -3.74 1.16
CA CYS A 269 7.08 -4.03 2.28
C CYS A 269 8.50 -3.46 2.07
N MET A 270 8.89 -3.18 0.82
CA MET A 270 10.26 -2.85 0.46
C MET A 270 10.40 -1.57 -0.37
N TYR A 271 9.30 -0.97 -0.85
CA TYR A 271 9.34 0.27 -1.64
C TYR A 271 10.17 1.39 -0.96
N GLY A 272 9.92 1.64 0.33
CA GLY A 272 10.62 2.67 1.09
C GLY A 272 12.13 2.43 1.17
N ILE A 273 12.51 1.16 1.27
CA ILE A 273 13.91 0.73 1.36
C ILE A 273 14.61 0.96 0.03
N LEU A 274 14.08 0.36 -1.03
CA LEU A 274 14.77 0.26 -2.31
C LEU A 274 14.77 1.59 -3.06
N PHE A 275 13.61 2.25 -3.14
CA PHE A 275 13.40 3.41 -4.02
C PHE A 275 13.43 4.76 -3.30
N ARG A 276 13.42 4.77 -1.96
CA ARG A 276 13.45 6.00 -1.15
C ARG A 276 14.57 6.08 -0.13
N ASP A 277 15.41 5.05 -0.03
CA ASP A 277 16.54 5.00 0.91
C ASP A 277 16.10 5.24 2.36
N ILE A 278 14.90 4.77 2.71
CA ILE A 278 14.42 4.73 4.09
C ILE A 278 15.05 3.51 4.76
N ASN A 279 15.41 3.65 6.04
CA ASN A 279 16.05 2.58 6.78
C ASN A 279 15.24 1.25 6.71
N PRO A 280 15.90 0.10 6.45
CA PRO A 280 15.22 -1.20 6.37
C PRO A 280 14.44 -1.58 7.62
N VAL A 281 15.04 -1.44 8.80
CA VAL A 281 14.41 -1.81 10.08
C VAL A 281 13.17 -0.95 10.30
N ARG A 282 13.31 0.38 10.20
CA ARG A 282 12.20 1.34 10.25
C ARG A 282 11.06 0.96 9.33
N THR A 283 11.36 0.67 8.06
CA THR A 283 10.34 0.31 7.07
C THR A 283 9.61 -0.97 7.44
N PHE A 284 10.32 -2.01 7.91
CA PHE A 284 9.71 -3.28 8.29
C PHE A 284 8.84 -3.20 9.56
N VAL A 285 9.17 -2.34 10.52
CA VAL A 285 8.27 -2.06 11.66
C VAL A 285 7.01 -1.34 11.18
N ASP A 286 7.19 -0.28 10.38
CA ASP A 286 6.12 0.60 9.90
C ASP A 286 5.11 -0.13 8.99
N GLN A 287 5.59 -0.94 8.05
CA GLN A 287 4.73 -1.72 7.16
C GLN A 287 3.90 -2.75 7.93
N ARG A 288 4.45 -3.35 9.00
CA ARG A 288 3.74 -4.38 9.75
C ARG A 288 2.53 -3.78 10.46
N PHE A 289 2.74 -2.66 11.14
CA PHE A 289 1.67 -1.95 11.85
C PHE A 289 0.63 -1.39 10.89
N SER A 290 1.06 -0.73 9.79
CA SER A 290 0.13 -0.17 8.80
C SER A 290 -0.71 -1.26 8.10
N ARG A 291 -0.14 -2.43 7.80
CA ARG A 291 -0.91 -3.55 7.24
C ARG A 291 -1.90 -4.15 8.22
N ARG A 292 -1.58 -4.22 9.51
CA ARG A 292 -2.56 -4.63 10.55
C ARG A 292 -3.77 -3.68 10.57
N LEU A 293 -3.53 -2.37 10.45
CA LEU A 293 -4.60 -1.38 10.31
C LEU A 293 -5.42 -1.58 9.02
N HIS A 294 -4.76 -1.76 7.87
CA HIS A 294 -5.47 -2.03 6.61
C HIS A 294 -6.29 -3.33 6.64
N ALA A 295 -5.77 -4.39 7.27
CA ALA A 295 -6.48 -5.64 7.48
C ALA A 295 -7.77 -5.41 8.26
N ARG A 296 -7.69 -4.70 9.40
CA ARG A 296 -8.87 -4.37 10.21
C ARG A 296 -9.87 -3.51 9.43
N ALA A 297 -9.36 -2.47 8.79
CA ALA A 297 -10.14 -1.51 8.00
C ALA A 297 -10.76 -2.10 6.73
N GLY A 298 -10.39 -3.33 6.32
CA GLY A 298 -10.88 -3.94 5.07
C GLY A 298 -10.35 -3.27 3.80
N ILE A 299 -9.20 -2.60 3.88
CA ILE A 299 -8.55 -1.90 2.76
C ILE A 299 -7.80 -2.91 1.89
N VAL A 300 -7.94 -2.81 0.57
CA VAL A 300 -7.13 -3.58 -0.39
C VAL A 300 -5.75 -2.90 -0.50
N ILE A 301 -4.68 -3.61 -0.17
CA ILE A 301 -3.33 -3.06 -0.39
C ILE A 301 -2.94 -3.16 -1.85
N ASN A 302 -2.15 -2.22 -2.34
CA ASN A 302 -1.47 -2.33 -3.63
C ASN A 302 0.05 -2.35 -3.42
N THR A 303 0.74 -3.30 -4.03
CA THR A 303 2.21 -3.39 -3.97
C THR A 303 2.85 -2.74 -5.20
N GLY A 304 4.15 -2.47 -5.15
CA GLY A 304 4.85 -1.56 -6.04
C GLY A 304 5.84 -2.23 -6.99
N GLU A 305 5.53 -3.42 -7.49
CA GLU A 305 6.46 -4.19 -8.32
C GLU A 305 6.82 -3.56 -9.68
N ASP A 306 6.02 -2.61 -10.17
CA ASP A 306 6.34 -1.77 -11.33
C ASP A 306 7.71 -1.08 -11.18
N ASN A 307 8.08 -0.67 -9.96
CA ASN A 307 9.34 0.03 -9.71
C ASN A 307 10.59 -0.82 -10.01
N TYR A 308 10.48 -2.16 -9.98
CA TYR A 308 11.58 -3.03 -10.40
C TYR A 308 11.77 -3.06 -11.91
N LEU A 309 10.72 -2.78 -12.69
CA LEU A 309 10.69 -2.91 -14.15
C LEU A 309 10.98 -1.59 -14.87
N THR A 310 10.73 -0.46 -14.23
CA THR A 310 10.99 0.86 -14.83
C THR A 310 12.49 1.19 -14.94
N THR A 311 13.33 0.57 -14.11
CA THR A 311 14.78 0.81 -14.10
C THR A 311 15.61 -0.35 -14.65
N ALA A 312 15.18 -1.60 -14.44
CA ALA A 312 15.85 -2.79 -14.98
C ALA A 312 15.28 -3.20 -16.34
N ASP A 313 15.91 -4.17 -17.00
CA ASP A 313 15.28 -4.87 -18.11
C ASP A 313 14.14 -5.75 -17.58
N ALA A 314 12.93 -5.60 -18.15
CA ALA A 314 11.74 -6.27 -17.63
C ALA A 314 11.74 -7.79 -17.87
N VAL A 315 12.46 -8.26 -18.89
CA VAL A 315 12.62 -9.70 -19.14
C VAL A 315 13.54 -10.29 -18.08
N ASP A 316 14.68 -9.66 -17.83
CA ASP A 316 15.65 -10.16 -16.84
C ASP A 316 15.13 -10.03 -15.40
N ALA A 317 14.40 -8.95 -15.08
CA ALA A 317 13.92 -8.67 -13.73
C ALA A 317 12.64 -9.42 -13.33
N ALA A 318 12.02 -10.18 -14.24
CA ALA A 318 10.74 -10.86 -14.00
C ALA A 318 10.73 -11.77 -12.74
N HIS A 319 11.84 -12.44 -12.46
CA HIS A 319 11.98 -13.29 -11.27
C HIS A 319 12.08 -12.47 -9.97
N THR A 320 12.61 -11.25 -10.03
CA THR A 320 12.63 -10.33 -8.88
C THR A 320 11.23 -9.84 -8.55
N VAL A 321 10.40 -9.54 -9.57
CA VAL A 321 8.98 -9.21 -9.38
C VAL A 321 8.22 -10.35 -8.71
N THR A 322 8.36 -11.58 -9.20
CA THR A 322 7.67 -12.74 -8.62
C THR A 322 8.13 -13.02 -7.18
N ALA A 323 9.43 -12.91 -6.89
CA ALA A 323 9.94 -12.99 -5.53
C ALA A 323 9.40 -11.87 -4.62
N SER A 324 9.30 -10.63 -5.12
CA SER A 324 8.69 -9.50 -4.40
C SER A 324 7.22 -9.78 -4.06
N GLN A 325 6.43 -10.28 -5.02
CA GLN A 325 5.03 -10.63 -4.80
C GLN A 325 4.87 -11.70 -3.70
N LEU A 326 5.72 -12.73 -3.70
CA LEU A 326 5.72 -13.79 -2.67
C LEU A 326 6.11 -13.26 -1.29
N LEU A 327 7.09 -12.35 -1.21
CA LEU A 327 7.47 -11.70 0.05
C LEU A 327 6.35 -10.79 0.56
N ASN A 328 5.74 -9.99 -0.31
CA ASN A 328 4.58 -9.15 0.03
C ASN A 328 3.37 -10.01 0.47
N GLU A 329 3.09 -11.14 -0.20
CA GLU A 329 2.06 -12.12 0.21
C GLU A 329 2.35 -12.57 1.65
N TYR A 330 3.57 -13.03 1.94
CA TYR A 330 3.95 -13.48 3.28
C TYR A 330 3.76 -12.40 4.35
N PHE A 331 4.34 -11.20 4.16
CA PHE A 331 4.27 -10.12 5.16
C PHE A 331 2.84 -9.64 5.37
N ALA A 332 2.05 -9.54 4.31
CA ALA A 332 0.65 -9.12 4.40
C ALA A 332 -0.20 -10.17 5.12
N LYS A 333 -0.01 -11.46 4.82
CA LYS A 333 -0.67 -12.57 5.53
C LYS A 333 -0.28 -12.61 7.01
N GLU A 334 0.99 -12.39 7.35
CA GLU A 334 1.41 -12.27 8.75
C GLU A 334 0.70 -11.12 9.45
N ALA A 335 0.49 -10.00 8.76
CA ALA A 335 -0.23 -8.85 9.28
C ALA A 335 -1.78 -9.01 9.28
N GLY A 336 -2.31 -10.14 8.85
CA GLY A 336 -3.75 -10.45 8.86
C GLY A 336 -4.53 -9.99 7.62
N ILE A 337 -3.86 -9.57 6.54
CA ILE A 337 -4.51 -9.19 5.28
C ILE A 337 -5.12 -10.44 4.62
N ALA A 338 -6.40 -10.38 4.26
CA ALA A 338 -7.10 -11.46 3.56
C ALA A 338 -6.71 -11.53 2.07
N ASP A 339 -6.96 -12.67 1.39
CA ASP A 339 -6.66 -12.80 -0.05
C ASP A 339 -7.33 -11.73 -0.91
N GLY A 340 -8.61 -11.45 -0.64
CA GLY A 340 -9.36 -10.39 -1.32
C GLY A 340 -8.87 -8.97 -1.06
N GLN A 341 -7.89 -8.79 -0.17
CA GLN A 341 -7.23 -7.52 0.12
C GLN A 341 -5.80 -7.43 -0.45
N LEU A 342 -5.29 -8.48 -1.08
CA LEU A 342 -3.93 -8.54 -1.65
C LEU A 342 -3.91 -8.06 -3.10
N GLY A 343 -3.92 -6.76 -3.34
CA GLY A 343 -3.73 -6.20 -4.69
C GLY A 343 -2.27 -6.24 -5.13
N LEU A 344 -1.70 -7.43 -5.32
CA LEU A 344 -0.31 -7.60 -5.74
C LEU A 344 -0.09 -7.01 -7.15
N GLY A 345 0.97 -6.23 -7.31
CA GLY A 345 1.30 -5.48 -8.51
C GLY A 345 2.16 -6.27 -9.51
N HIS A 346 1.99 -5.96 -10.79
CA HIS A 346 2.88 -6.29 -11.92
C HIS A 346 2.54 -5.38 -13.11
N ALA A 347 3.42 -5.27 -14.10
CA ALA A 347 3.31 -4.27 -15.17
C ALA A 347 3.66 -4.81 -16.55
N PHE A 348 3.13 -4.15 -17.57
CA PHE A 348 3.42 -4.36 -18.98
C PHE A 348 4.59 -3.46 -19.41
N GLU A 349 5.83 -3.89 -19.17
CA GLU A 349 7.04 -3.06 -19.31
C GLU A 349 8.14 -3.71 -20.16
N ILE A 350 7.85 -4.81 -20.87
CA ILE A 350 8.79 -5.40 -21.83
C ILE A 350 8.90 -4.49 -23.04
N ASP A 351 10.13 -4.28 -23.52
CA ASP A 351 10.39 -3.44 -24.69
C ASP A 351 9.53 -3.91 -25.88
N PRO A 352 8.62 -3.06 -26.40
CA PRO A 352 7.75 -3.42 -27.51
C PRO A 352 8.52 -3.65 -28.83
N GLY A 353 9.79 -3.23 -28.92
CA GLY A 353 10.68 -3.52 -30.04
C GLY A 353 11.23 -4.95 -30.04
N LEU A 354 11.14 -5.68 -28.93
CA LEU A 354 11.57 -7.07 -28.87
C LEU A 354 10.60 -7.96 -29.66
N PRO A 355 11.10 -8.84 -30.55
CA PRO A 355 10.27 -9.86 -31.18
C PRO A 355 9.55 -10.70 -30.14
N GLU A 356 8.26 -10.99 -30.38
CA GLU A 356 7.42 -11.80 -29.49
C GLU A 356 7.19 -11.21 -28.08
N SER A 357 7.48 -9.91 -27.87
CA SER A 357 7.30 -9.20 -26.57
C SER A 357 5.93 -9.45 -25.93
N PHE A 358 4.85 -9.39 -26.71
CA PHE A 358 3.50 -9.64 -26.21
C PHE A 358 3.31 -11.06 -25.64
N ARG A 359 4.00 -12.07 -26.17
CA ARG A 359 3.92 -13.43 -25.60
C ARG A 359 4.67 -13.55 -24.28
N LEU A 360 5.76 -12.80 -24.11
CA LEU A 360 6.46 -12.70 -22.82
C LEU A 360 5.55 -12.04 -21.78
N GLU A 361 4.89 -10.94 -22.15
CA GLU A 361 3.92 -10.25 -21.29
C GLU A 361 2.80 -11.19 -20.83
N LEU A 362 2.20 -11.94 -21.76
CA LEU A 362 1.18 -12.93 -21.42
C LEU A 362 1.72 -14.04 -20.50
N ALA A 363 2.97 -14.47 -20.66
CA ALA A 363 3.58 -15.48 -19.80
C ALA A 363 3.74 -14.99 -18.37
N HIS A 364 4.24 -13.76 -18.19
CA HIS A 364 4.43 -13.15 -16.87
C HIS A 364 3.08 -12.83 -16.20
N ALA A 365 2.13 -12.27 -16.94
CA ALA A 365 0.82 -11.95 -16.38
C ALA A 365 0.01 -13.21 -15.98
N LEU A 366 0.10 -14.29 -16.76
CA LEU A 366 -0.49 -15.58 -16.38
C LEU A 366 0.21 -16.22 -15.18
N LEU A 367 1.55 -16.07 -15.07
CA LEU A 367 2.30 -16.60 -13.93
C LEU A 367 1.78 -15.99 -12.63
N ALA A 368 1.66 -14.66 -12.57
CA ALA A 368 1.10 -13.97 -11.40
C ALA A 368 -0.35 -14.43 -11.12
N ARG A 369 -1.19 -14.52 -12.16
CA ARG A 369 -2.58 -14.95 -12.02
C ARG A 369 -2.71 -16.35 -11.40
N GLU A 370 -1.92 -17.31 -11.87
CA GLU A 370 -1.98 -18.71 -11.42
C GLU A 370 -1.30 -18.90 -10.06
N LEU A 371 -0.26 -18.11 -9.75
CA LEU A 371 0.36 -18.12 -8.42
C LEU A 371 -0.61 -17.60 -7.34
N PHE A 372 -1.36 -16.52 -7.61
CA PHE A 372 -2.20 -15.84 -6.62
C PHE A 372 -3.68 -15.82 -7.03
N PRO A 373 -4.37 -16.96 -7.15
CA PRO A 373 -5.69 -17.04 -7.80
C PRO A 373 -6.81 -16.27 -7.08
N ALA A 374 -6.69 -16.03 -5.77
CA ALA A 374 -7.69 -15.33 -4.97
C ALA A 374 -7.39 -13.82 -4.76
N ALA A 375 -6.21 -13.36 -5.19
CA ALA A 375 -5.76 -11.98 -5.03
C ALA A 375 -6.35 -11.06 -6.12
N PRO A 376 -6.87 -9.86 -5.80
CA PRO A 376 -7.30 -8.90 -6.82
C PRO A 376 -6.09 -8.20 -7.46
N LEU A 377 -5.38 -8.90 -8.34
CA LEU A 377 -4.10 -8.45 -8.92
C LEU A 377 -4.21 -7.09 -9.61
N LYS A 378 -3.20 -6.24 -9.38
CA LYS A 378 -3.06 -4.91 -9.96
C LYS A 378 -2.14 -4.93 -11.16
N TRP A 379 -2.72 -4.69 -12.33
CA TRP A 379 -2.06 -4.66 -13.63
C TRP A 379 -1.78 -3.23 -14.06
N MET A 380 -0.51 -2.91 -14.30
CA MET A 380 -0.03 -1.55 -14.53
C MET A 380 0.46 -1.36 -15.98
N PRO A 381 0.19 -0.19 -16.59
CA PRO A 381 0.47 0.08 -17.98
C PRO A 381 1.97 0.28 -18.25
N PRO A 382 2.40 0.27 -19.52
CA PRO A 382 3.75 0.65 -19.90
C PRO A 382 4.01 2.11 -19.59
N THR A 383 5.20 2.41 -19.07
CA THR A 383 5.69 3.76 -18.82
C THR A 383 7.09 3.97 -19.40
N LYS A 384 8.00 3.00 -19.23
CA LYS A 384 9.41 3.11 -19.64
C LYS A 384 9.57 3.27 -21.15
N HIS A 385 8.73 2.58 -21.91
CA HIS A 385 8.79 2.54 -23.38
C HIS A 385 7.76 3.48 -24.04
N MET A 386 7.03 4.26 -23.25
CA MET A 386 6.18 5.32 -23.76
C MET A 386 7.03 6.50 -24.22
N THR A 387 6.64 7.13 -25.33
CA THR A 387 7.38 8.25 -25.93
C THR A 387 6.42 9.39 -26.30
N GLY A 388 6.93 10.44 -26.96
CA GLY A 388 6.09 11.49 -27.52
C GLY A 388 5.20 11.05 -28.70
N ASP A 389 5.38 9.83 -29.22
CA ASP A 389 4.47 9.26 -30.22
C ASP A 389 3.20 8.73 -29.55
N ILE A 390 2.25 9.64 -29.34
CA ILE A 390 0.97 9.34 -28.69
C ILE A 390 0.15 8.29 -29.45
N PHE A 391 0.31 8.15 -30.77
CA PHE A 391 -0.44 7.17 -31.56
C PHE A 391 0.06 5.76 -31.29
N ARG A 392 1.39 5.59 -31.25
CA ARG A 392 2.02 4.34 -30.84
C ARG A 392 1.68 4.02 -29.38
N GLY A 393 1.76 5.00 -28.48
CA GLY A 393 1.39 4.83 -27.07
C GLY A 393 -0.06 4.38 -26.88
N TYR A 394 -1.00 4.97 -27.63
CA TYR A 394 -2.41 4.58 -27.60
C TYR A 394 -2.63 3.13 -28.09
N LEU A 395 -1.93 2.72 -29.16
CA LEU A 395 -1.95 1.33 -29.63
C LEU A 395 -1.36 0.36 -28.58
N LEU A 396 -0.23 0.72 -27.97
CA LEU A 396 0.43 -0.10 -26.95
C LEU A 396 -0.48 -0.30 -25.73
N ASN A 397 -1.17 0.75 -25.30
CA ASN A 397 -2.19 0.66 -24.25
C ASN A 397 -3.36 -0.27 -24.63
N GLY A 398 -3.69 -0.37 -25.91
CA GLY A 398 -4.66 -1.37 -26.40
C GLY A 398 -4.20 -2.81 -26.19
N PHE A 399 -2.91 -3.10 -26.44
CA PHE A 399 -2.33 -4.42 -26.16
C PHE A 399 -2.21 -4.69 -24.66
N PHE A 400 -1.84 -3.69 -23.85
CA PHE A 400 -1.87 -3.78 -22.39
C PHE A 400 -3.26 -4.17 -21.88
N ASN A 401 -4.32 -3.52 -22.37
CA ASN A 401 -5.71 -3.82 -22.03
C ASN A 401 -6.07 -5.27 -22.41
N LEU A 402 -5.63 -5.72 -23.59
CA LEU A 402 -5.87 -7.07 -24.10
C LEU A 402 -5.16 -8.12 -23.23
N ALA A 403 -3.90 -7.90 -22.86
CA ALA A 403 -3.17 -8.79 -21.95
C ALA A 403 -3.88 -8.90 -20.58
N GLY A 404 -4.32 -7.77 -20.04
CA GLY A 404 -5.11 -7.73 -18.80
C GLY A 404 -6.38 -8.59 -18.88
N ALA A 405 -7.13 -8.44 -19.97
CA ALA A 405 -8.35 -9.21 -20.23
C ALA A 405 -8.08 -10.71 -20.41
N LEU A 406 -7.11 -11.08 -21.25
CA LEU A 406 -6.80 -12.49 -21.57
C LEU A 406 -6.29 -13.29 -20.36
N THR A 407 -5.67 -12.60 -19.40
CA THR A 407 -5.03 -13.21 -18.23
C THR A 407 -5.82 -13.06 -16.94
N GLY A 408 -6.99 -12.40 -16.97
CA GLY A 408 -7.89 -12.33 -15.82
C GLY A 408 -7.38 -11.43 -14.68
N GLN A 409 -6.84 -10.27 -15.01
CA GLN A 409 -6.42 -9.25 -14.03
C GLN A 409 -7.64 -8.56 -13.41
N ASN A 410 -7.54 -8.10 -12.16
CA ASN A 410 -8.70 -7.56 -11.42
C ASN A 410 -8.70 -6.05 -11.26
N ILE A 411 -7.54 -5.42 -11.12
CA ILE A 411 -7.40 -3.97 -10.99
C ILE A 411 -6.57 -3.50 -12.18
N LEU A 412 -7.21 -2.86 -13.16
CA LEU A 412 -6.56 -2.41 -14.38
C LEU A 412 -6.28 -0.91 -14.28
N LEU A 413 -5.01 -0.55 -14.08
CA LEU A 413 -4.58 0.84 -14.08
C LEU A 413 -4.52 1.34 -15.52
N VAL A 414 -5.33 2.35 -15.82
CA VAL A 414 -5.51 2.85 -17.19
C VAL A 414 -4.22 3.53 -17.67
N GLY A 415 -3.63 2.99 -18.75
CA GLY A 415 -2.49 3.59 -19.43
C GLY A 415 -2.87 4.82 -20.25
N MET A 416 -2.01 5.83 -20.21
CA MET A 416 -2.23 7.13 -20.86
C MET A 416 -1.41 7.21 -22.13
N MET A 417 -1.98 7.70 -23.23
CA MET A 417 -1.20 7.92 -24.46
C MET A 417 -0.15 9.03 -24.31
N THR A 418 -0.35 9.91 -23.32
CA THR A 418 0.50 11.06 -22.98
C THR A 418 1.45 10.79 -21.81
N GLU A 419 1.61 9.51 -21.39
CA GLU A 419 2.39 9.10 -20.21
C GLU A 419 3.77 9.76 -20.12
N ALA A 420 4.52 9.79 -21.24
CA ALA A 420 5.87 10.35 -21.30
C ALA A 420 5.92 11.87 -21.54
N VAL A 421 4.77 12.54 -21.60
CA VAL A 421 4.66 13.93 -22.08
C VAL A 421 4.15 14.86 -20.99
N VAL A 422 2.96 14.60 -20.43
CA VAL A 422 2.32 15.46 -19.43
C VAL A 422 1.43 14.65 -18.50
N THR A 423 1.08 15.22 -17.34
CA THR A 423 -0.08 14.75 -16.58
C THR A 423 -1.32 14.79 -17.48
N PRO A 424 -2.12 13.71 -17.55
CA PRO A 424 -3.19 13.58 -18.53
C PRO A 424 -4.20 14.73 -18.49
N PHE A 425 -4.65 15.18 -19.65
CA PHE A 425 -5.78 16.09 -19.77
C PHE A 425 -7.12 15.33 -19.63
N LEU A 426 -8.23 16.07 -19.64
CA LEU A 426 -9.57 15.46 -19.65
C LEU A 426 -9.78 14.61 -20.91
N SER A 427 -9.30 15.07 -22.07
CA SER A 427 -9.37 14.32 -23.34
C SER A 427 -8.60 13.00 -23.28
N ASP A 428 -7.42 13.01 -22.66
CA ASP A 428 -6.55 11.84 -22.61
C ASP A 428 -7.19 10.73 -21.77
N ARG A 429 -7.81 11.11 -20.64
CA ARG A 429 -8.57 10.18 -19.80
C ARG A 429 -9.78 9.62 -20.53
N ASP A 430 -10.56 10.46 -21.23
CA ASP A 430 -11.72 10.00 -22.00
C ASP A 430 -11.30 9.03 -23.12
N LEU A 431 -10.25 9.35 -23.88
CA LEU A 431 -9.70 8.46 -24.90
C LEU A 431 -9.20 7.14 -24.30
N ALA A 432 -8.47 7.19 -23.18
CA ALA A 432 -7.98 6.00 -22.52
C ALA A 432 -9.13 5.09 -22.01
N LEU A 433 -10.18 5.68 -21.43
CA LEU A 433 -11.39 4.95 -21.03
C LEU A 433 -12.17 4.39 -22.23
N ARG A 434 -12.20 5.07 -23.38
CA ARG A 434 -12.76 4.53 -24.63
C ARG A 434 -11.95 3.33 -25.13
N ASN A 435 -10.62 3.40 -25.07
CA ASN A 435 -9.73 2.29 -25.44
C ASN A 435 -10.00 1.05 -24.56
N VAL A 436 -10.03 1.23 -23.24
CA VAL A 436 -10.36 0.16 -22.28
C VAL A 436 -11.71 -0.47 -22.61
N ARG A 437 -12.76 0.35 -22.76
CA ARG A 437 -14.12 -0.15 -23.09
C ARG A 437 -14.15 -0.90 -24.42
N TYR A 438 -13.47 -0.37 -25.44
CA TYR A 438 -13.39 -1.04 -26.74
C TYR A 438 -12.73 -2.41 -26.62
N VAL A 439 -11.55 -2.49 -26.00
CA VAL A 439 -10.81 -3.75 -25.89
C VAL A 439 -11.55 -4.76 -25.03
N LEU A 440 -12.08 -4.37 -23.87
CA LEU A 440 -12.83 -5.29 -23.00
C LEU A 440 -14.13 -5.76 -23.67
N GLY A 441 -14.85 -4.86 -24.35
CA GLY A 441 -16.08 -5.20 -25.08
C GLY A 441 -15.82 -6.09 -26.29
N ALA A 442 -14.76 -5.81 -27.06
CA ALA A 442 -14.42 -6.57 -28.27
C ALA A 442 -13.77 -7.93 -27.97
N ALA A 443 -12.90 -8.01 -26.96
CA ALA A 443 -12.33 -9.27 -26.51
C ALA A 443 -13.37 -10.15 -25.81
N GLY A 444 -14.34 -9.56 -25.10
CA GLY A 444 -15.41 -10.28 -24.44
C GLY A 444 -14.90 -11.46 -23.60
N SER A 445 -15.37 -12.67 -23.91
CA SER A 445 -14.98 -13.90 -23.21
C SER A 445 -13.78 -14.62 -23.84
N LEU A 446 -12.96 -13.96 -24.67
CA LEU A 446 -11.80 -14.57 -25.35
C LEU A 446 -10.80 -15.24 -24.39
N ALA A 447 -10.75 -14.81 -23.12
CA ALA A 447 -9.97 -15.48 -22.09
C ALA A 447 -10.39 -16.96 -21.89
N GLU A 448 -11.65 -17.31 -22.13
CA GLU A 448 -12.16 -18.69 -22.04
C GLU A 448 -11.59 -19.57 -23.16
N ASP A 449 -11.43 -19.04 -24.36
CA ASP A 449 -10.87 -19.77 -25.52
C ASP A 449 -9.35 -19.76 -25.54
N PHE A 450 -8.72 -18.77 -24.88
CA PHE A 450 -7.27 -18.65 -24.84
C PHE A 450 -6.63 -19.76 -23.98
N ARG A 451 -5.95 -20.69 -24.64
CA ARG A 451 -5.17 -21.78 -24.03
C ARG A 451 -3.75 -21.78 -24.60
N PRO A 452 -2.72 -21.42 -23.79
CA PRO A 452 -1.34 -21.65 -24.17
C PRO A 452 -1.11 -23.13 -24.48
N VAL A 453 -0.39 -23.41 -25.57
CA VAL A 453 -0.02 -24.78 -25.93
C VAL A 453 0.81 -25.37 -24.78
N PRO A 454 0.51 -26.59 -24.29
CA PRO A 454 1.34 -27.29 -23.32
C PRO A 454 2.79 -27.34 -23.78
N ASP A 455 3.72 -27.06 -22.88
CA ASP A 455 5.16 -26.94 -23.18
C ASP A 455 5.50 -25.91 -24.27
N GLY A 456 4.56 -25.05 -24.65
CA GLY A 456 4.78 -23.92 -25.55
C GLY A 456 5.59 -22.81 -24.88
N PHE A 457 5.95 -21.79 -25.66
CA PHE A 457 6.78 -20.68 -25.19
C PHE A 457 6.25 -20.01 -23.91
N ILE A 458 4.95 -19.67 -23.88
CA ILE A 458 4.32 -18.97 -22.74
C ILE A 458 4.45 -19.81 -21.46
N VAL A 459 4.17 -21.12 -21.55
CA VAL A 459 4.28 -22.05 -20.42
C VAL A 459 5.73 -22.18 -19.96
N ARG A 460 6.66 -22.45 -20.89
CA ARG A 460 8.09 -22.60 -20.56
C ARG A 460 8.67 -21.33 -19.93
N ARG A 461 8.30 -20.15 -20.44
CA ARG A 461 8.76 -18.87 -19.89
C ARG A 461 8.24 -18.66 -18.47
N ALA A 462 6.96 -18.94 -18.21
CA ALA A 462 6.40 -18.81 -16.87
C ALA A 462 7.07 -19.76 -15.86
N HIS A 463 7.33 -21.01 -16.26
CA HIS A 463 8.04 -21.99 -15.41
C HIS A 463 9.48 -21.55 -15.14
N GLN A 464 10.20 -21.07 -16.17
CA GLN A 464 11.55 -20.53 -16.02
C GLN A 464 11.60 -19.39 -14.99
N VAL A 465 10.70 -18.39 -15.11
CA VAL A 465 10.68 -17.26 -14.17
C VAL A 465 10.36 -17.71 -12.75
N LEU A 466 9.47 -18.69 -12.57
CA LEU A 466 9.19 -19.27 -11.26
C LEU A 466 10.42 -19.95 -10.66
N ASP A 467 11.14 -20.77 -11.44
CA ASP A 467 12.36 -21.45 -10.99
C ASP A 467 13.47 -20.47 -10.63
N GLU A 468 13.66 -19.41 -11.43
CA GLU A 468 14.59 -18.32 -11.14
C GLU A 468 14.21 -17.57 -9.84
N SER A 469 12.92 -17.41 -9.57
CA SER A 469 12.41 -16.80 -8.34
C SER A 469 12.69 -17.65 -7.11
N VAL A 470 12.53 -18.97 -7.23
CA VAL A 470 12.91 -19.95 -6.20
C VAL A 470 14.41 -19.84 -5.91
N ALA A 471 15.25 -19.86 -6.95
CA ALA A 471 16.69 -19.74 -6.79
C ALA A 471 17.10 -18.41 -6.15
N LEU A 472 16.41 -17.31 -6.45
CA LEU A 472 16.63 -16.02 -5.77
C LEU A 472 16.25 -16.10 -4.29
N LEU A 473 15.08 -16.63 -3.95
CA LEU A 473 14.62 -16.77 -2.57
C LEU A 473 15.53 -17.69 -1.74
N GLU A 474 16.13 -18.72 -2.34
CA GLU A 474 17.15 -19.56 -1.68
C GLU A 474 18.37 -18.76 -1.29
N ARG A 475 18.92 -17.96 -2.22
CA ARG A 475 20.06 -17.07 -1.91
C ARG A 475 19.71 -16.04 -0.83
N ILE A 476 18.45 -15.58 -0.78
CA ILE A 476 17.97 -14.70 0.29
C ILE A 476 17.89 -15.45 1.61
N CYS A 477 17.40 -16.69 1.63
CA CYS A 477 17.33 -17.52 2.84
C CYS A 477 18.72 -17.83 3.41
N ASP A 478 19.71 -18.10 2.56
CA ASP A 478 21.08 -18.41 2.98
C ASP A 478 21.77 -17.23 3.68
N LYS A 479 21.46 -15.99 3.24
CA LYS A 479 22.07 -14.76 3.75
C LYS A 479 21.24 -14.07 4.83
N GLY A 480 19.92 -14.23 4.80
CA GLY A 480 18.96 -13.38 5.51
C GLY A 480 18.49 -12.20 4.65
N LEU A 481 17.22 -11.81 4.79
CA LEU A 481 16.59 -10.79 3.94
C LEU A 481 17.26 -9.40 4.05
N LEU A 482 17.60 -8.96 5.26
CA LEU A 482 18.27 -7.67 5.47
C LEU A 482 19.64 -7.63 4.81
N ASP A 483 20.43 -8.71 4.90
CA ASP A 483 21.74 -8.78 4.28
C ASP A 483 21.65 -8.89 2.75
N ALA A 484 20.66 -9.64 2.25
CA ALA A 484 20.38 -9.72 0.82
C ALA A 484 19.99 -8.36 0.21
N ILE A 485 19.28 -7.51 0.95
CA ILE A 485 19.00 -6.13 0.56
C ILE A 485 20.26 -5.26 0.73
N GLY A 486 20.99 -5.42 1.84
CA GLY A 486 22.20 -4.65 2.16
C GLY A 486 23.32 -4.79 1.14
N ASN A 487 23.48 -5.99 0.57
CA ASN A 487 24.51 -6.28 -0.44
C ASN A 487 24.00 -6.20 -1.89
N GLY A 488 22.70 -5.93 -2.11
CA GLY A 488 22.10 -5.80 -3.44
C GLY A 488 21.76 -7.12 -4.14
N THR A 489 21.73 -8.25 -3.40
CA THR A 489 21.22 -9.54 -3.94
C THR A 489 19.76 -9.44 -4.36
N PHE A 490 18.96 -8.62 -3.67
CA PHE A 490 17.56 -8.34 -4.02
C PHE A 490 17.40 -6.90 -4.50
N GLY A 491 16.76 -6.71 -5.66
CA GLY A 491 16.45 -5.38 -6.21
C GLY A 491 17.66 -4.59 -6.76
N GLY A 492 18.87 -5.17 -6.75
CA GLY A 492 20.10 -4.59 -7.34
C GLY A 492 20.72 -3.41 -6.58
N MET A 493 19.93 -2.67 -5.79
CA MET A 493 20.40 -1.55 -4.97
C MET A 493 20.87 -2.01 -3.58
N ARG A 494 21.98 -1.46 -3.11
CA ARG A 494 22.52 -1.74 -1.76
C ARG A 494 21.89 -0.84 -0.72
N ARG A 495 21.17 -1.43 0.26
CA ARG A 495 20.51 -0.69 1.35
C ARG A 495 20.84 -1.33 2.71
N PRO A 496 21.96 -0.97 3.35
CA PRO A 496 22.36 -1.54 4.64
C PRO A 496 21.33 -1.29 5.75
N ALA A 497 21.15 -2.26 6.65
CA ALA A 497 20.14 -2.22 7.71
C ALA A 497 20.39 -1.13 8.78
N ASP A 498 21.63 -0.64 8.89
CA ASP A 498 22.09 0.40 9.81
C ASP A 498 22.11 1.81 9.20
N LYS A 499 21.68 1.96 7.93
CA LYS A 499 21.70 3.23 7.19
C LYS A 499 20.31 3.59 6.65
N GLY A 500 20.23 4.74 5.98
CA GLY A 500 19.00 5.26 5.38
C GLY A 500 18.27 6.24 6.31
N ARG A 501 17.29 6.92 5.74
CA ARG A 501 16.51 7.96 6.41
C ARG A 501 15.61 7.35 7.49
N GLY A 502 15.45 8.04 8.61
CA GLY A 502 14.58 7.64 9.72
C GLY A 502 15.12 6.50 10.60
N ALA A 503 16.42 6.19 10.49
CA ALA A 503 17.11 5.19 11.33
C ALA A 503 17.19 5.61 12.82
N ASP A 504 17.21 6.92 13.08
CA ASP A 504 17.12 7.54 14.41
C ASP A 504 15.73 7.40 15.04
N GLY A 505 14.69 7.25 14.21
CA GLY A 505 13.30 7.09 14.65
C GLY A 505 12.87 5.65 14.91
N VAL A 506 13.78 4.69 15.07
CA VAL A 506 13.48 3.28 15.38
C VAL A 506 14.28 2.81 16.58
N VAL A 507 13.60 2.15 17.54
CA VAL A 507 14.20 1.68 18.80
C VAL A 507 13.67 0.31 19.19
N ALA A 508 14.49 -0.47 19.90
CA ALA A 508 14.04 -1.68 20.56
C ALA A 508 13.10 -1.33 21.72
N ARG A 509 12.05 -2.13 21.92
CA ARG A 509 11.10 -1.90 23.02
C ARG A 509 11.73 -2.29 24.36
N ALA A 510 11.67 -1.39 25.34
CA ALA A 510 12.09 -1.65 26.71
C ALA A 510 11.07 -2.54 27.45
N PRO A 511 11.48 -3.23 28.54
CA PRO A 511 10.54 -3.90 29.43
C PRO A 511 9.44 -2.94 29.91
N GLY A 512 8.18 -3.38 29.88
CA GLY A 512 7.03 -2.56 30.26
C GLY A 512 6.48 -1.67 29.15
N TYR A 513 7.09 -1.63 27.96
CA TYR A 513 6.51 -0.97 26.78
C TYR A 513 5.08 -1.46 26.54
N ARG A 514 4.14 -0.52 26.34
CA ARG A 514 2.76 -0.82 25.99
C ARG A 514 2.25 0.09 24.89
N ASN A 515 1.70 -0.53 23.85
CA ASN A 515 1.01 0.16 22.77
C ASN A 515 -0.39 -0.46 22.58
N PRO A 516 -1.45 0.21 23.04
CA PRO A 516 -2.79 -0.36 22.96
C PRO A 516 -3.31 -0.53 21.53
N ALA A 517 -2.82 0.24 20.55
CA ALA A 517 -3.20 0.04 19.16
C ALA A 517 -2.65 -1.28 18.63
N ALA A 518 -1.36 -1.55 18.87
CA ALA A 518 -0.74 -2.82 18.50
C ALA A 518 -1.42 -4.00 19.21
N ASP A 519 -1.68 -3.88 20.53
CA ASP A 519 -2.34 -4.94 21.30
C ASP A 519 -3.73 -5.28 20.75
N ILE A 520 -4.58 -4.26 20.49
CA ILE A 520 -5.92 -4.46 19.94
C ILE A 520 -5.86 -5.12 18.56
N LEU A 521 -4.95 -4.67 17.68
CA LEU A 521 -4.79 -5.22 16.32
C LEU A 521 -4.21 -6.63 16.30
N GLU A 522 -3.50 -7.03 17.36
CA GLU A 522 -2.99 -8.39 17.56
C GLU A 522 -3.96 -9.30 18.32
N GLY A 523 -5.10 -8.77 18.79
CA GLY A 523 -6.09 -9.52 19.56
C GLY A 523 -5.67 -9.79 21.01
N ARG A 524 -4.86 -8.91 21.60
CA ARG A 524 -4.31 -9.00 22.97
C ARG A 524 -4.98 -8.06 23.96
#